data_AF-A0A9R0IC58-F1
#
_entry.id   AF-A0A9R0IC58-F1
#
_cell.length_a   1.000
_cell.length_b   1.000
_cell.length_c   1.000
_cell.angle_alpha   90.00
_cell.angle_beta   90.00
_cell.angle_gamma   90.00
#
_symmetry.space_group_name_H-M   'P 1'
#
loop_
_entity.id
_entity.type
_entity.pdbx_description
1 polymer ?
#
loop_
_entity_poly.entity_id
_entity_poly.type
_entity_poly.pdbx_seq_one_letter_code
_entity_poly.pdbx_strand_id
1 'polypeptide(L)'
;MQVLFLLRRCCKHSNTPSLYKLPAAVILACSDSSVVLVISKLSPEQAAYHFLAGYQNGKFILAFNSGPSCFNPLELSKALLAKLKDTSITPLLININDGDKHITGKDLVEVVESALSKNISFFQVPTKR
;
A
#
# COMPACT_ATOMS: atom_id res chain seq x y z
N MET A 1 -8.89 -8.65 5.14
CA MET A 1 -8.59 -7.43 5.91
C MET A 1 -7.47 -6.71 5.15
N GLN A 2 -7.72 -5.54 4.58
CA GLN A 2 -6.65 -4.73 3.96
C GLN A 2 -6.13 -3.76 5.02
N VAL A 3 -4.83 -3.79 5.31
CA VAL A 3 -4.20 -2.95 6.33
C VAL A 3 -3.35 -1.92 5.60
N LEU A 4 -3.66 -0.64 5.79
CA LEU A 4 -2.77 0.45 5.43
C LEU A 4 -1.59 0.42 6.40
N PHE A 5 -0.47 -0.16 5.99
CA PHE A 5 0.74 -0.15 6.80
C PHE A 5 1.51 1.16 6.58
N LEU A 6 1.50 2.05 7.57
CA LEU A 6 2.51 3.10 7.70
C LEU A 6 3.70 2.52 8.47
N LEU A 7 4.71 2.02 7.74
CA LEU A 7 5.98 1.65 8.37
C LEU A 7 6.68 2.92 8.83
N ARG A 8 7.13 2.96 10.09
CA ARG A 8 7.91 4.09 10.63
C ARG A 8 9.40 3.83 10.43
N ARG A 9 10.16 4.85 10.02
CA ARG A 9 11.63 4.78 10.07
C ARG A 9 12.09 4.91 11.51
N CYS A 10 12.83 3.92 12.01
CA CYS A 10 13.52 4.05 13.30
C CYS A 10 14.79 4.89 13.08
N CYS A 11 14.70 6.20 13.23
CA CYS A 11 15.89 7.06 13.22
C CYS A 11 16.58 6.99 14.60
N LYS A 12 17.92 6.85 14.61
CA LYS A 12 18.74 7.00 15.82
C LYS A 12 18.44 8.36 16.47
N HIS A 13 18.35 8.37 17.80
CA HIS A 13 17.88 9.47 18.64
C HIS A 13 18.45 10.84 18.23
N SER A 14 17.56 11.76 17.85
CA SER A 14 17.76 13.19 18.06
C SER A 14 16.71 13.67 19.08
N ASN A 15 17.16 14.45 20.07
CA ASN A 15 16.44 14.78 21.31
C ASN A 15 15.28 15.78 21.15
N THR A 16 14.49 15.68 20.08
CA THR A 16 13.30 16.53 19.84
C THR A 16 12.08 15.64 19.58
N PRO A 17 11.03 15.69 20.43
CA PRO A 17 9.83 14.88 20.25
C PRO A 17 8.95 15.50 19.17
N SER A 18 9.16 15.14 17.89
CA SER A 18 8.13 15.39 16.88
C SER A 18 7.00 14.37 17.08
N LEU A 19 5.81 14.86 17.47
CA LEU A 19 4.63 14.01 17.74
C LEU A 19 4.11 13.29 16.48
N TYR A 20 4.50 13.73 15.29
CA TYR A 20 4.12 13.12 14.01
C TYR A 20 5.35 12.90 13.13
N LYS A 21 5.96 11.72 13.23
CA LYS A 21 6.98 11.28 12.27
C LYS A 21 6.28 10.84 11.00
N LEU A 22 6.79 11.29 9.85
CA LEU A 22 6.34 10.83 8.54
C LEU A 22 6.52 9.31 8.42
N PRO A 23 5.61 8.60 7.73
CA PRO A 23 5.86 7.21 7.37
C PRO A 23 7.13 7.08 6.53
N ALA A 24 7.81 5.95 6.69
CA ALA A 24 8.87 5.50 5.79
C ALA A 24 8.31 4.87 4.51
N ALA A 25 7.10 4.31 4.56
CA ALA A 25 6.42 3.71 3.42
C ALA A 25 4.91 3.78 3.58
N VAL A 26 4.20 3.81 2.45
CA VAL A 26 2.74 3.69 2.37
C VAL A 26 2.42 2.47 1.52
N ILE A 27 1.73 1.50 2.11
CA ILE A 27 1.40 0.22 1.46
C ILE A 27 -0.12 0.02 1.50
N LEU A 28 -0.71 -0.16 0.33
CA LEU A 28 -2.08 -0.61 0.11
C LEU A 28 -2.00 -2.11 -0.14
N ALA A 29 -2.46 -2.94 0.80
CA ALA A 29 -2.43 -4.38 0.66
C ALA A 29 -3.82 -4.89 0.29
N CYS A 30 -4.01 -5.47 -0.90
CA CYS A 30 -5.26 -6.10 -1.32
C CYS A 30 -5.17 -7.62 -1.35
N SER A 31 -6.30 -8.28 -1.18
CA SER A 31 -6.42 -9.73 -1.36
C SER A 31 -7.45 -9.93 -2.45
N ASP A 32 -6.96 -10.17 -3.67
CA ASP A 32 -7.81 -10.40 -4.83
C ASP A 32 -7.35 -11.66 -5.56
N SER A 33 -8.23 -12.65 -5.67
CA SER A 33 -7.98 -13.86 -6.47
C SER A 33 -8.15 -13.62 -7.97
N SER A 34 -8.73 -12.49 -8.38
CA SER A 34 -9.01 -12.19 -9.79
C SER A 34 -7.85 -11.54 -10.54
N VAL A 35 -6.82 -11.03 -9.84
CA VAL A 35 -5.72 -10.25 -10.44
C VAL A 35 -4.36 -10.81 -10.03
N VAL A 36 -3.54 -11.19 -11.00
CA VAL A 36 -2.21 -11.83 -10.80
C VAL A 36 -1.10 -10.83 -10.41
N LEU A 37 -1.41 -9.54 -10.30
CA LEU A 37 -0.40 -8.51 -10.06
C LEU A 37 0.01 -8.47 -8.58
N VAL A 38 1.20 -9.01 -8.27
CA VAL A 38 1.71 -9.13 -6.90
C VAL A 38 2.11 -7.79 -6.28
N ILE A 39 2.75 -6.89 -7.04
CA ILE A 39 3.16 -5.57 -6.55
C ILE A 39 3.13 -4.51 -7.65
N SER A 40 2.75 -3.28 -7.28
CA SER A 40 2.80 -2.11 -8.15
C SER A 40 3.24 -0.87 -7.39
N LYS A 41 4.00 0.01 -8.04
CA LYS A 41 4.24 1.38 -7.59
C LYS A 41 3.10 2.25 -8.11
N LEU A 42 2.51 3.05 -7.23
CA LEU A 42 1.45 3.95 -7.59
C LEU A 42 1.95 5.39 -7.66
N SER A 43 1.33 6.21 -8.52
CA SER A 43 1.36 7.65 -8.32
C SER A 43 0.54 8.05 -7.08
N PRO A 44 0.75 9.25 -6.51
CA PRO A 44 -0.10 9.77 -5.45
C PRO A 44 -1.60 9.74 -5.80
N GLU A 45 -1.95 10.10 -7.04
CA GLU A 45 -3.32 10.08 -7.55
C GLU A 45 -3.89 8.67 -7.61
N GLN A 46 -3.11 7.70 -8.13
CA GLN A 46 -3.53 6.31 -8.17
C GLN A 46 -3.74 5.75 -6.76
N ALA A 47 -2.84 6.05 -5.81
CA ALA A 47 -2.99 5.61 -4.42
C ALA A 47 -4.24 6.18 -3.76
N ALA A 48 -4.52 7.48 -3.98
CA ALA A 48 -5.74 8.11 -3.47
C ALA A 48 -7.01 7.51 -4.10
N TYR A 49 -6.97 7.18 -5.39
CA TYR A 49 -8.05 6.48 -6.09
C TYR A 49 -8.27 5.08 -5.54
N HIS A 50 -7.22 4.25 -5.45
CA HIS A 50 -7.33 2.89 -4.92
C HIS A 50 -7.79 2.87 -3.46
N PHE A 51 -7.34 3.84 -2.65
CA PHE A 51 -7.83 4.04 -1.30
C PHE A 51 -9.33 4.37 -1.28
N LEU A 52 -9.78 5.33 -2.08
CA LEU A 52 -11.19 5.72 -2.12
C LEU A 52 -12.09 4.60 -2.62
N ALA A 53 -11.71 3.95 -3.74
CA ALA A 53 -12.45 2.85 -4.33
C ALA A 53 -12.55 1.67 -3.36
N GLY A 54 -11.47 1.41 -2.61
CA GLY A 54 -11.39 0.39 -1.59
C GLY A 54 -11.79 -1.00 -2.09
N TYR A 55 -11.25 -1.37 -3.26
CA TYR A 55 -11.53 -2.64 -3.90
C TYR A 55 -10.99 -3.81 -3.07
N GLN A 56 -11.84 -4.79 -2.79
CA GLN A 56 -11.54 -5.99 -2.01
C GLN A 56 -12.35 -7.17 -2.55
N ASN A 57 -11.65 -8.18 -3.10
CA ASN A 57 -12.22 -9.47 -3.53
C ASN A 57 -13.51 -9.32 -4.35
N GLY A 58 -13.45 -8.58 -5.45
CA GLY A 58 -14.60 -8.33 -6.34
C GLY A 58 -15.63 -7.30 -5.83
N LYS A 59 -15.42 -6.68 -4.67
CA LYS A 59 -16.32 -5.66 -4.10
C LYS A 59 -15.61 -4.34 -3.86
N PHE A 60 -16.34 -3.24 -3.89
CA PHE A 60 -15.83 -1.91 -3.56
C PHE A 60 -16.36 -1.47 -2.19
N ILE A 61 -15.45 -1.21 -1.24
CA ILE A 61 -15.76 -0.74 0.11
C ILE A 61 -15.04 0.59 0.32
N LEU A 62 -15.77 1.71 0.24
CA LEU A 62 -15.15 3.03 0.23
C LEU A 62 -14.19 3.26 1.40
N ALA A 63 -12.97 3.74 1.08
CA ALA A 63 -11.91 3.97 2.08
C ALA A 63 -11.63 2.76 3.00
N PHE A 64 -11.94 1.54 2.55
CA PHE A 64 -11.84 0.30 3.32
C PHE A 64 -12.63 0.29 4.63
N ASN A 65 -13.62 1.17 4.76
CA ASN A 65 -14.43 1.27 5.97
C ASN A 65 -15.87 0.80 5.68
N SER A 66 -16.23 -0.34 6.26
CA SER A 66 -17.57 -0.93 6.19
C SER A 66 -18.48 -0.53 7.36
N GLY A 67 -17.97 0.22 8.34
CA GLY A 67 -18.71 0.66 9.53
C GLY A 67 -19.08 2.15 9.50
N PRO A 68 -19.86 2.62 10.50
CA PRO A 68 -20.14 4.04 10.65
C PRO A 68 -18.83 4.81 10.85
N SER A 69 -18.51 5.67 9.87
CA SER A 69 -17.37 6.58 9.92
C SER A 69 -17.86 7.98 10.26
N CYS A 70 -17.19 8.67 11.18
CA CYS A 70 -17.39 10.12 11.36
C CYS A 70 -16.69 10.95 10.27
N PHE A 71 -15.88 10.31 9.41
CA PHE A 71 -15.13 10.97 8.34
C PHE A 71 -15.67 10.58 6.96
N ASN A 72 -15.83 11.59 6.09
CA ASN A 72 -16.19 11.40 4.69
C ASN A 72 -15.04 10.70 3.93
N PRO A 73 -15.27 9.55 3.28
CA PRO A 73 -14.25 8.82 2.52
C PRO A 73 -13.52 9.66 1.46
N LEU A 74 -14.22 10.59 0.80
CA LEU A 74 -13.65 11.49 -0.20
C LEU A 74 -12.66 12.47 0.44
N GLU A 75 -13.02 13.02 1.60
CA GLU A 75 -12.14 13.95 2.32
C GLU A 75 -10.90 13.22 2.86
N LEU A 76 -11.04 11.96 3.29
CA LEU A 76 -9.89 11.12 3.64
C LEU A 76 -8.97 10.85 2.44
N SER A 77 -9.54 10.56 1.27
CA SER A 77 -8.77 10.35 0.03
C SER A 77 -8.02 11.62 -0.41
N LYS A 78 -8.67 12.79 -0.34
CA LYS A 78 -8.02 14.09 -0.59
C LYS A 78 -6.89 14.36 0.40
N ALA A 79 -7.12 14.09 1.68
CA ALA A 79 -6.09 14.25 2.72
C ALA A 79 -4.89 13.33 2.48
N LEU A 80 -5.14 12.07 2.09
CA LEU A 80 -4.09 11.13 1.70
C LEU A 80 -3.31 11.64 0.49
N LEU A 81 -3.99 12.10 -0.56
CA LEU A 81 -3.36 12.66 -1.76
C LEU A 81 -2.44 13.83 -1.42
N ALA A 82 -2.92 14.79 -0.61
CA ALA A 82 -2.13 15.93 -0.17
C ALA A 82 -0.85 15.47 0.55
N LYS A 83 -0.98 14.53 1.49
CA LYS A 83 0.18 13.97 2.20
C LYS A 83 1.16 13.24 1.29
N LEU A 84 0.68 12.47 0.31
CA LEU A 84 1.55 11.78 -0.62
C LEU A 84 2.33 12.74 -1.54
N LYS A 85 1.69 13.85 -1.94
CA LYS A 85 2.35 14.92 -2.70
C LYS A 85 3.42 15.65 -1.88
N ASP A 86 3.15 15.89 -0.60
CA ASP A 86 4.08 16.59 0.30
C ASP A 86 5.31 15.73 0.68
N THR A 87 5.16 14.41 0.73
CA THR A 87 6.16 13.53 1.37
C THR A 87 7.15 12.87 0.40
N SER A 88 6.96 12.99 -0.91
CA SER A 88 7.74 12.29 -1.96
C SER A 88 7.80 10.75 -1.81
N ILE A 89 6.96 10.18 -0.94
CA ILE A 89 6.89 8.74 -0.70
C ILE A 89 6.15 8.11 -1.88
N THR A 90 6.77 7.12 -2.53
CA THR A 90 6.09 6.30 -3.53
C THR A 90 5.20 5.25 -2.83
N PRO A 91 3.88 5.31 -2.98
CA PRO A 91 2.98 4.28 -2.46
C PRO A 91 3.13 2.97 -3.21
N LEU A 92 2.94 1.86 -2.50
CA LEU A 92 2.95 0.52 -3.06
C LEU A 92 1.56 -0.09 -2.95
N LEU A 93 1.13 -0.78 -4.00
CA LEU A 93 -0.01 -1.69 -3.98
C LEU A 93 0.54 -3.12 -3.99
N ILE A 94 0.12 -3.95 -3.05
CA ILE A 94 0.55 -5.35 -2.95
C ILE A 94 -0.68 -6.23 -2.94
N ASN A 95 -0.76 -7.20 -3.86
CA ASN A 95 -1.75 -8.26 -3.75
C ASN A 95 -1.16 -9.39 -2.90
N ILE A 96 -1.72 -9.60 -1.71
CA ILE A 96 -1.30 -10.67 -0.79
C ILE A 96 -1.84 -12.05 -1.18
N ASN A 97 -2.70 -12.10 -2.19
CA ASN A 97 -3.26 -13.34 -2.73
C ASN A 97 -2.79 -13.53 -4.18
N ASP A 98 -1.82 -14.42 -4.42
CA ASP A 98 -1.32 -14.76 -5.76
C ASP A 98 -1.90 -16.11 -6.22
N GLY A 99 -3.24 -16.22 -6.20
CA GLY A 99 -3.94 -17.48 -6.51
C GLY A 99 -3.64 -18.58 -5.49
N ASP A 100 -2.86 -19.60 -5.89
CA ASP A 100 -2.55 -20.78 -5.06
C ASP A 100 -1.46 -20.53 -4.01
N LYS A 101 -0.72 -19.41 -4.11
CA LYS A 101 0.34 -19.04 -3.19
C LYS A 101 -0.06 -17.83 -2.36
N HIS A 102 -0.21 -18.06 -1.07
CA HIS A 102 -0.43 -16.99 -0.11
C HIS A 102 0.91 -16.39 0.30
N ILE A 103 1.09 -15.07 0.12
CA ILE A 103 2.30 -14.38 0.57
C ILE A 103 2.35 -14.52 2.10
N THR A 104 3.44 -15.10 2.62
CA THR A 104 3.64 -15.19 4.07
C THR A 104 4.11 -13.85 4.63
N GLY A 105 4.04 -13.66 5.96
CA GLY A 105 4.52 -12.43 6.59
C GLY A 105 5.99 -12.12 6.28
N LYS A 106 6.83 -13.15 6.09
CA LYS A 106 8.24 -12.99 5.73
C LYS A 106 8.41 -12.52 4.28
N ASP A 107 7.67 -13.12 3.36
CA ASP A 107 7.69 -12.75 1.94
C ASP A 107 7.24 -11.29 1.76
N LEU A 108 6.24 -10.84 2.53
CA LEU A 108 5.78 -9.44 2.51
C LEU A 108 6.89 -8.47 2.92
N VAL A 109 7.67 -8.80 3.97
CA VAL A 109 8.79 -7.96 4.41
C VAL A 109 9.86 -7.87 3.32
N GLU A 110 10.25 -9.01 2.73
CA GLU A 110 11.24 -9.06 1.65
C GLU A 110 10.79 -8.26 0.42
N VAL A 111 9.51 -8.36 0.05
CA VAL A 111 8.91 -7.60 -1.06
C VAL A 111 8.93 -6.10 -0.78
N VAL A 112 8.57 -5.68 0.44
CA VAL A 112 8.58 -4.27 0.83
C VAL A 112 10.01 -3.72 0.88
N GLU A 113 10.96 -4.45 1.44
CA GLU A 113 12.37 -4.05 1.48
C GLU A 113 12.98 -3.95 0.08
N SER A 114 12.67 -4.89 -0.80
CA SER A 114 13.08 -4.86 -2.22
C SER A 114 12.48 -3.65 -2.94
N ALA A 115 11.19 -3.37 -2.69
CA ALA A 115 10.51 -2.23 -3.31
C ALA A 115 11.08 -0.87 -2.86
N LEU A 116 11.49 -0.77 -1.59
CA LEU A 116 12.08 0.43 -0.99
C LEU A 116 13.56 0.61 -1.33
N SER A 117 14.30 -0.47 -1.59
CA SER A 117 15.75 -0.44 -1.90
C SER A 117 16.10 -0.09 -3.36
N LYS A 118 15.10 0.28 -4.19
CA LYS A 118 15.20 0.60 -5.63
C LYS A 118 15.49 -0.59 -6.58
N ASN A 119 15.67 -1.81 -6.08
CA ASN A 119 15.82 -3.02 -6.91
C ASN A 119 14.48 -3.75 -7.07
N ILE A 120 13.62 -3.27 -7.96
CA ILE A 120 12.45 -4.05 -8.40
C ILE A 120 12.75 -4.59 -9.80
N SER A 121 13.34 -5.79 -9.88
CA SER A 121 13.19 -6.66 -11.04
C SER A 121 12.25 -7.79 -10.63
N PHE A 122 10.95 -7.63 -10.85
CA PHE A 122 10.01 -8.73 -10.62
C PHE A 122 9.71 -9.46 -11.93
N PHE A 123 10.06 -10.75 -11.90
CA PHE A 123 9.62 -11.92 -12.68
C PHE A 123 9.23 -11.71 -14.15
N GLN A 124 10.02 -12.34 -15.03
CA GLN A 124 9.67 -12.61 -16.41
C GLN A 124 8.44 -13.52 -16.49
N VAL A 125 7.49 -13.14 -17.34
CA VAL A 125 6.38 -13.99 -17.78
C VAL A 125 6.97 -15.28 -18.35
N PRO A 126 6.53 -16.49 -17.93
CA PRO A 126 6.97 -17.71 -18.58
C PRO A 126 6.43 -17.70 -20.02
N THR A 127 7.30 -17.46 -21.00
CA THR A 127 6.98 -17.73 -22.40
C THR A 127 6.86 -19.25 -22.56
N LYS A 128 5.63 -19.77 -22.57
CA LYS A 128 5.37 -21.10 -23.13
C LYS A 128 5.58 -21.01 -24.64
N ARG A 129 6.59 -21.72 -25.14
CA ARG A 129 6.69 -22.16 -26.54
C ARG A 129 5.84 -23.41 -26.73
#